data_AF-A0A9X2J8A1-F1
#
_entry.id   AF-A0A9X2J8A1-F1
#
_cell.length_a   1.000
_cell.length_b   1.000
_cell.length_c   1.000
_cell.angle_alpha   90.00
_cell.angle_beta   90.00
_cell.angle_gamma   90.00
#
_symmetry.space_group_name_H-M   'P 1'
#
loop_
_entity.id
_entity.type
_entity.pdbx_description
1 polymer ?
#
loop_
_entity_poly.entity_id
_entity_poly.type
_entity_poly.pdbx_seq_one_letter_code
_entity_poly.pdbx_strand_id
1 'polypeptide(L)'
;MSTLEINQLDNFQQGKQAALAGEIDLAREFLRPIADLNPFHPATYFLCYAESKNGSILNCDKYSLTFISRHPHHVGMRTISAMLNIAKGDIDQAEKDIRIALKCNPEHKRALKILEQTKLIRIENSAREAIEILDTSKSHPAFSKLSRSKAAKQLKKIDPLEDWDNHELQAKIAFFHNCSNVRHSLRNFDSDLITSAVELGYCTWPRKLHKYVRGCDVLDVGCGFGGYAMGYLCAGANSYTGIDPAMSLDSKRVRNKRIRKWVNAPMSGQDIMEVIPDIDLRQCSTRDLVGSKTFDTICLHNVTEHLLEIEGVFEDIAGLLAKGGKLVFLHHNFYGWSGHHMPPHNPIVLDENNPDHLKFCDWNHINIVRELPHDHYLYTNLNRIRIDELRTLTRKYFNIETWELQPSHDTVLERLTPQIETRAREEIPDITLDELQTNVVFCVAYAK
;
A
#
# COMPACT_ATOMS: atom_id res chain seq x y z
N MET A 1 -34.09 -24.76 49.69
CA MET A 1 -32.75 -24.34 49.24
C MET A 1 -31.97 -23.89 50.44
N SER A 2 -30.70 -24.28 50.56
CA SER A 2 -29.82 -23.76 51.61
C SER A 2 -29.54 -22.26 51.35
N THR A 3 -29.17 -21.50 52.38
CA THR A 3 -28.74 -20.10 52.23
C THR A 3 -27.58 -19.95 51.23
N LEU A 4 -26.74 -20.98 51.10
CA LEU A 4 -25.65 -21.05 50.13
C LEU A 4 -26.17 -21.09 48.67
N GLU A 5 -27.27 -21.81 48.41
CA GLU A 5 -27.87 -21.92 47.07
C GLU A 5 -28.54 -20.62 46.63
N ILE A 6 -29.19 -19.90 47.56
CA ILE A 6 -29.83 -18.60 47.28
C ILE A 6 -28.77 -17.56 46.91
N ASN A 7 -27.68 -17.47 47.68
CA ASN A 7 -26.58 -16.54 47.39
C ASN A 7 -25.90 -16.82 46.04
N GLN A 8 -25.82 -18.09 45.62
CA GLN A 8 -25.25 -18.44 44.31
C GLN A 8 -26.12 -17.99 43.13
N LEU A 9 -27.45 -18.01 43.28
CA LEU A 9 -28.37 -17.57 42.23
C LEU A 9 -28.28 -16.06 42.01
N ASP A 10 -28.26 -15.29 43.10
CA ASP A 10 -28.13 -13.83 43.04
C ASP A 10 -26.77 -13.42 42.45
N ASN A 11 -25.68 -14.05 42.92
CA ASN A 11 -24.35 -13.83 42.37
C ASN A 11 -24.29 -14.19 40.86
N PHE A 12 -24.94 -15.27 40.43
CA PHE A 12 -24.96 -15.61 39.01
C PHE A 12 -25.65 -14.53 38.17
N GLN A 13 -26.80 -14.01 38.59
CA GLN A 13 -27.51 -12.97 37.84
C GLN A 13 -26.72 -11.66 37.80
N GLN A 14 -26.17 -11.23 38.94
CA GLN A 14 -25.32 -10.04 39.03
C GLN A 14 -24.07 -10.17 38.17
N GLY A 15 -23.36 -11.30 38.28
CA GLY A 15 -22.17 -11.57 37.47
C GLY A 15 -22.46 -11.66 35.98
N LYS A 16 -23.61 -12.23 35.59
CA LYS A 16 -24.06 -12.26 34.19
C LYS A 16 -24.33 -10.84 33.66
N GLN A 17 -25.01 -10.00 34.44
CA GLN A 17 -25.26 -8.61 34.05
C GLN A 17 -23.95 -7.84 33.90
N ALA A 18 -23.04 -7.94 34.88
CA ALA A 18 -21.71 -7.35 34.82
C ALA A 18 -20.93 -7.80 33.58
N ALA A 19 -20.95 -9.10 33.25
CA ALA A 19 -20.29 -9.65 32.06
C ALA A 19 -20.86 -9.09 30.75
N LEU A 20 -22.17 -8.85 30.68
CA LEU A 20 -22.83 -8.27 29.51
C LEU A 20 -22.59 -6.75 29.40
N ALA A 21 -22.47 -6.06 30.53
CA ALA A 21 -22.14 -4.64 30.62
C ALA A 21 -20.64 -4.35 30.36
N GLY A 22 -19.78 -5.35 30.42
CA GLY A 22 -18.32 -5.19 30.27
C GLY A 22 -17.59 -4.87 31.57
N GLU A 23 -18.25 -5.02 32.72
CA GLU A 23 -17.69 -4.81 34.06
C GLU A 23 -16.92 -6.06 34.50
N ILE A 24 -15.70 -6.22 33.98
CA ILE A 24 -14.94 -7.47 34.08
C ILE A 24 -14.61 -7.86 35.53
N ASP A 25 -14.25 -6.90 36.38
CA ASP A 25 -13.86 -7.19 37.75
C ASP A 25 -15.05 -7.67 38.58
N LEU A 26 -16.22 -7.03 38.44
CA LEU A 26 -17.47 -7.48 39.05
C LEU A 26 -17.91 -8.84 38.49
N ALA A 27 -17.79 -9.05 37.17
CA ALA A 27 -18.08 -10.35 36.57
C ALA A 27 -17.18 -11.46 37.14
N ARG A 28 -15.88 -11.19 37.37
CA ARG A 28 -14.96 -12.13 38.00
C ARG A 28 -15.33 -12.41 39.44
N GLU A 29 -15.59 -11.37 40.23
CA GLU A 29 -15.98 -11.47 41.64
C GLU A 29 -17.19 -12.40 41.80
N PHE A 30 -18.23 -12.18 41.00
CA PHE A 30 -19.47 -12.96 41.12
C PHE A 30 -19.43 -14.33 40.44
N LEU A 31 -18.82 -14.46 39.26
CA LEU A 31 -18.90 -15.69 38.46
C LEU A 31 -17.78 -16.69 38.74
N ARG A 32 -16.57 -16.24 39.11
CA ARG A 32 -15.41 -17.13 39.29
C ARG A 32 -15.63 -18.16 40.41
N PRO A 33 -16.13 -17.82 41.61
CA PRO A 33 -16.38 -18.81 42.66
C PRO A 33 -17.35 -19.91 42.19
N ILE A 34 -18.37 -19.53 41.41
CA ILE A 34 -19.36 -20.46 40.85
C ILE A 34 -18.73 -21.36 39.78
N ALA A 35 -17.93 -20.79 38.88
CA ALA A 35 -17.24 -21.52 37.82
C ALA A 35 -16.15 -22.47 38.35
N ASP A 36 -15.41 -22.08 39.39
CA ASP A 36 -14.40 -22.92 40.04
C ASP A 36 -15.04 -24.10 40.78
N LEU A 37 -16.18 -23.88 41.45
CA LEU A 37 -16.92 -24.94 42.15
C LEU A 37 -17.61 -25.90 41.19
N ASN A 38 -18.22 -25.38 40.12
CA ASN A 38 -18.91 -26.17 39.10
C ASN A 38 -18.59 -25.66 37.68
N PRO A 39 -17.53 -26.19 37.04
CA PRO A 39 -17.10 -25.76 35.72
C PRO A 39 -18.14 -25.94 34.61
N PHE A 40 -19.19 -26.75 34.81
CA PHE A 40 -20.26 -26.98 33.83
C PHE A 40 -21.43 -25.99 33.95
N HIS A 41 -21.40 -25.10 34.95
CA HIS A 41 -22.43 -24.11 35.20
C HIS A 41 -22.37 -22.97 34.16
N PRO A 42 -23.51 -22.37 33.74
CA PRO A 42 -23.53 -21.24 32.81
C PRO A 42 -22.66 -20.03 33.23
N ALA A 43 -22.36 -19.87 34.52
CA ALA A 43 -21.42 -18.87 35.04
C ALA A 43 -20.05 -18.95 34.35
N THR A 44 -19.58 -20.17 34.06
CA THR A 44 -18.33 -20.42 33.34
C THR A 44 -18.33 -19.77 31.95
N TYR A 45 -19.44 -19.88 31.21
CA TYR A 45 -19.57 -19.23 29.91
C TYR A 45 -19.54 -17.70 30.02
N PHE A 46 -20.31 -17.11 30.95
CA PHE A 46 -20.35 -15.65 31.10
C PHE A 46 -19.01 -15.07 31.59
N LEU A 47 -18.29 -15.81 32.46
CA LEU A 47 -16.94 -15.45 32.87
C LEU A 47 -16.01 -15.42 31.64
N CYS A 48 -15.99 -16.51 30.86
CA CYS A 48 -15.17 -16.58 29.65
C CYS A 48 -15.59 -15.54 28.60
N TYR A 49 -16.88 -15.20 28.53
CA TYR A 49 -17.40 -14.16 27.65
C TYR A 49 -16.81 -12.80 28.04
N ALA A 50 -16.83 -12.42 29.32
CA ALA A 50 -16.23 -11.18 29.81
C ALA A 50 -14.71 -11.13 29.54
N GLU A 51 -13.99 -12.20 29.89
CA GLU A 51 -12.54 -12.30 29.67
C GLU A 51 -12.18 -12.16 28.18
N SER A 52 -12.96 -12.79 27.29
CA SER A 52 -12.76 -12.71 25.84
C SER A 52 -12.98 -11.31 25.27
N LYS A 53 -13.86 -10.51 25.90
CA LYS A 53 -14.13 -9.12 25.50
C LYS A 53 -13.02 -8.18 25.97
N ASN A 54 -12.35 -8.49 27.07
CA ASN A 54 -11.23 -7.72 27.62
C ASN A 54 -9.86 -8.07 27.02
N GLY A 55 -9.80 -8.94 26.01
CA GLY A 55 -8.52 -9.44 25.47
C GLY A 55 -7.77 -10.40 26.40
N SER A 56 -8.35 -10.78 27.55
CA SER A 56 -7.77 -11.71 28.52
C SER A 56 -8.15 -13.18 28.22
N ILE A 57 -8.21 -13.55 26.93
CA ILE A 57 -8.77 -14.83 26.47
C ILE A 57 -8.07 -16.06 27.05
N LEU A 58 -6.78 -15.95 27.40
CA LEU A 58 -6.01 -17.03 28.01
C LEU A 58 -6.55 -17.47 29.39
N ASN A 59 -7.25 -16.58 30.11
CA ASN A 59 -7.91 -16.93 31.38
C ASN A 59 -9.05 -17.94 31.19
N CYS A 60 -9.56 -18.11 29.96
CA CYS A 60 -10.61 -19.06 29.65
C CYS A 60 -10.10 -20.50 29.50
N ASP A 61 -8.78 -20.73 29.46
CA ASP A 61 -8.21 -22.04 29.07
C ASP A 61 -8.62 -23.18 30.01
N LYS A 62 -8.55 -22.94 31.32
CA LYS A 62 -8.97 -23.90 32.37
C LYS A 62 -10.44 -24.32 32.22
N TYR A 63 -11.28 -23.41 31.73
CA TYR A 63 -12.73 -23.53 31.75
C TYR A 63 -13.31 -24.07 30.45
N SER A 64 -12.76 -23.65 29.30
CA SER A 64 -13.35 -23.86 27.98
C SER A 64 -13.49 -25.35 27.65
N LEU A 65 -12.40 -26.11 27.78
CA LEU A 65 -12.37 -27.55 27.52
C LEU A 65 -13.30 -28.32 28.46
N THR A 66 -13.25 -28.01 29.76
CA THR A 66 -14.09 -28.64 30.77
C THR A 66 -15.57 -28.39 30.48
N PHE A 67 -15.96 -27.14 30.22
CA PHE A 67 -17.35 -26.80 29.88
C PHE A 67 -17.82 -27.51 28.60
N ILE A 68 -17.00 -27.50 27.55
CA ILE A 68 -17.31 -28.14 26.26
C ILE A 68 -17.44 -29.66 26.38
N SER A 69 -16.72 -30.31 27.30
CA SER A 69 -16.82 -31.76 27.50
C SER A 69 -18.24 -32.21 27.89
N ARG A 70 -18.99 -31.37 28.60
CA ARG A 70 -20.40 -31.60 28.98
C ARG A 70 -21.39 -30.97 28.01
N HIS A 71 -21.02 -29.84 27.40
CA HIS A 71 -21.87 -29.06 26.49
C HIS A 71 -21.23 -28.91 25.11
N PRO A 72 -21.04 -30.00 24.34
CA PRO A 72 -20.22 -30.00 23.12
C PRO A 72 -20.76 -29.12 21.99
N HIS A 73 -22.03 -28.72 22.04
CA HIS A 73 -22.72 -27.93 21.02
C HIS A 73 -23.02 -26.49 21.46
N HIS A 74 -22.49 -26.05 22.61
CA HIS A 74 -22.72 -24.69 23.09
C HIS A 74 -22.01 -23.65 22.20
N VAL A 75 -22.77 -22.99 21.32
CA VAL A 75 -22.28 -22.05 20.29
C VAL A 75 -21.35 -20.98 20.86
N GLY A 76 -21.74 -20.34 21.98
CA GLY A 76 -20.94 -19.29 22.62
C GLY A 76 -19.56 -19.78 23.09
N MET A 77 -19.52 -20.85 23.89
CA MET A 77 -18.26 -21.44 24.37
C MET A 77 -17.39 -22.00 23.23
N ARG A 78 -17.98 -22.60 22.18
CA ARG A 78 -17.21 -23.01 20.98
C ARG A 78 -16.58 -21.81 20.28
N THR A 79 -17.29 -20.68 20.19
CA THR A 79 -16.73 -19.44 19.63
C THR A 79 -15.57 -18.92 20.47
N ILE A 80 -15.66 -18.98 21.80
CA ILE A 80 -14.57 -18.60 22.72
C ILE A 80 -13.38 -19.57 22.62
N SER A 81 -13.65 -20.89 22.57
CA SER A 81 -12.63 -21.93 22.37
C SER A 81 -11.85 -21.69 21.07
N ALA A 82 -12.54 -21.33 19.99
CA ALA A 82 -11.89 -20.98 18.75
C ALA A 82 -10.96 -19.77 18.88
N MET A 83 -11.39 -18.69 19.55
CA MET A 83 -10.54 -17.54 19.81
C MET A 83 -9.30 -17.90 20.66
N LEU A 84 -9.48 -18.77 21.65
CA LEU A 84 -8.40 -19.28 22.46
C LEU A 84 -7.40 -20.10 21.64
N ASN A 85 -7.89 -20.97 20.75
CA ASN A 85 -7.04 -21.76 19.86
C ASN A 85 -6.30 -20.89 18.84
N ILE A 86 -6.92 -19.82 18.33
CA ILE A 86 -6.22 -18.79 17.52
C ILE A 86 -5.08 -18.15 18.33
N ALA A 87 -5.34 -17.73 19.58
CA ALA A 87 -4.33 -17.14 20.44
C ALA A 87 -3.16 -18.09 20.76
N LYS A 88 -3.41 -19.40 20.74
CA LYS A 88 -2.40 -20.46 20.91
C LYS A 88 -1.69 -20.86 19.61
N GLY A 89 -2.14 -20.36 18.46
CA GLY A 89 -1.65 -20.76 17.14
C GLY A 89 -2.24 -22.06 16.58
N ASP A 90 -3.21 -22.68 17.26
CA ASP A 90 -3.91 -23.89 16.79
C ASP A 90 -5.11 -23.53 15.89
N ILE A 91 -4.79 -23.13 14.66
CA ILE A 91 -5.78 -22.67 13.67
C ILE A 91 -6.72 -23.80 13.23
N ASP A 92 -6.24 -25.04 13.20
CA ASP A 92 -7.03 -26.22 12.81
C ASP A 92 -8.13 -26.51 13.83
N GLN A 93 -7.79 -26.52 15.12
CA GLN A 93 -8.77 -26.72 16.19
C GLN A 93 -9.72 -25.52 16.31
N ALA A 94 -9.24 -24.30 16.07
CA ALA A 94 -10.10 -23.12 16.01
C ALA A 94 -11.18 -23.25 14.93
N GLU A 95 -10.79 -23.64 13.70
CA GLU A 95 -11.74 -23.84 12.62
C GLU A 95 -12.76 -24.94 12.91
N LYS A 96 -12.32 -26.05 13.52
CA LYS A 96 -13.20 -27.14 13.95
C LYS A 96 -14.25 -26.65 14.94
N ASP A 97 -13.84 -25.88 15.94
CA ASP A 97 -14.76 -25.33 16.94
C ASP A 97 -15.79 -24.37 16.32
N ILE A 98 -15.37 -23.51 15.39
CA ILE A 98 -16.25 -22.57 14.69
C ILE A 98 -17.25 -23.31 13.80
N ARG A 99 -16.81 -24.35 13.09
CA ARG A 99 -17.71 -25.19 12.27
C ARG A 99 -18.79 -25.86 13.12
N ILE A 100 -18.45 -26.34 14.32
CA ILE A 100 -19.45 -26.87 15.26
C ILE A 100 -20.41 -25.76 15.70
N ALA A 101 -19.89 -24.58 16.07
CA ALA A 101 -20.73 -23.45 16.48
C ALA A 101 -21.73 -23.04 15.39
N LEU A 102 -21.26 -22.90 14.14
CA LEU A 102 -22.08 -22.51 12.99
C LEU A 102 -23.03 -23.61 12.51
N LYS A 103 -22.69 -24.90 12.71
CA LYS A 103 -23.64 -26.00 12.46
C LYS A 103 -24.84 -25.92 13.41
N CYS A 104 -24.63 -25.48 14.65
CA CYS A 104 -25.69 -25.33 15.64
C CYS A 104 -26.45 -24.00 15.51
N ASN A 105 -25.79 -22.93 15.09
CA ASN A 105 -26.41 -21.65 14.79
C ASN A 105 -25.69 -20.97 13.60
N PRO A 106 -26.21 -21.15 12.37
CA PRO A 106 -25.58 -20.62 11.15
C PRO A 106 -25.46 -19.09 11.11
N GLU A 107 -26.35 -18.37 11.80
CA GLU A 107 -26.39 -16.89 11.79
C GLU A 107 -25.64 -16.27 12.98
N HIS A 108 -24.86 -17.05 13.72
CA HIS A 108 -24.14 -16.55 14.88
C HIS A 108 -23.03 -15.57 14.47
N LYS A 109 -23.35 -14.27 14.44
CA LYS A 109 -22.50 -13.16 13.96
C LYS A 109 -21.05 -13.22 14.45
N ARG A 110 -20.84 -13.48 15.75
CA ARG A 110 -19.49 -13.57 16.32
C ARG A 110 -18.71 -14.77 15.75
N ALA A 111 -19.36 -15.91 15.56
CA ALA A 111 -18.69 -17.10 15.01
C ALA A 111 -18.34 -16.91 13.52
N LEU A 112 -19.23 -16.25 12.75
CA LEU A 112 -18.95 -15.87 11.37
C LEU A 112 -17.72 -14.95 11.25
N LYS A 113 -17.64 -13.91 12.09
CA LYS A 113 -16.47 -13.01 12.14
C LYS A 113 -15.17 -13.76 12.47
N ILE A 114 -15.20 -14.66 13.46
CA ILE A 114 -14.02 -15.45 13.81
C ILE A 114 -13.68 -16.45 12.70
N LEU A 115 -14.65 -17.01 11.97
CA LEU A 115 -14.39 -17.86 10.80
C LEU A 115 -13.61 -17.11 9.72
N GLU A 116 -14.05 -15.89 9.40
CA GLU A 116 -13.38 -15.01 8.43
C GLU A 116 -11.94 -14.71 8.87
N GLN A 117 -11.74 -14.31 10.12
CA GLN A 117 -10.41 -14.10 10.69
C GLN A 117 -9.53 -15.36 10.63
N THR A 118 -10.09 -16.53 10.95
CA THR A 118 -9.38 -17.82 10.91
C THR A 118 -8.93 -18.16 9.49
N LYS A 119 -9.78 -17.90 8.48
CA LYS A 119 -9.43 -18.08 7.07
C LYS A 119 -8.28 -17.15 6.65
N LEU A 120 -8.32 -15.88 7.06
CA LEU A 120 -7.24 -14.92 6.78
C LEU A 120 -5.91 -15.38 7.40
N ILE A 121 -5.91 -15.76 8.67
CA ILE A 121 -4.70 -16.27 9.35
C ILE A 121 -4.15 -17.52 8.65
N ARG A 122 -5.02 -18.45 8.24
CA ARG A 122 -4.59 -19.64 7.50
C ARG A 122 -3.94 -19.28 6.17
N ILE A 123 -4.50 -18.33 5.43
CA ILE A 123 -3.94 -17.83 4.18
C ILE A 123 -2.57 -17.18 4.42
N GLU A 124 -2.45 -16.36 5.46
CA GLU A 124 -1.17 -15.72 5.81
C GLU A 124 -0.10 -16.73 6.24
N ASN A 125 -0.44 -17.71 7.10
CA ASN A 125 0.49 -18.76 7.51
C ASN A 125 0.96 -19.58 6.31
N SER A 126 0.01 -19.97 5.45
CA SER A 126 0.28 -20.65 4.17
C SER A 126 1.21 -19.83 3.26
N ALA A 127 1.02 -18.51 3.19
CA ALA A 127 1.90 -17.63 2.43
C ALA A 127 3.30 -17.51 3.06
N ARG A 128 3.39 -17.39 4.39
CA ARG A 128 4.67 -17.34 5.13
C ARG A 128 5.49 -18.61 4.93
N GLU A 129 4.88 -19.77 5.06
CA GLU A 129 5.51 -21.07 4.78
C GLU A 129 6.04 -21.14 3.33
N ALA A 130 5.23 -20.69 2.36
CA ALA A 130 5.65 -20.66 0.96
C ALA A 130 6.84 -19.70 0.72
N ILE A 131 6.84 -18.53 1.35
CA ILE A 131 7.95 -17.57 1.26
C ILE A 131 9.20 -18.13 1.95
N GLU A 132 9.08 -18.77 3.11
CA GLU A 132 10.20 -19.40 3.81
C GLU A 132 10.87 -20.48 2.93
N ILE A 133 10.09 -21.28 2.20
CA ILE A 133 10.61 -22.24 1.22
C ILE A 133 11.38 -21.53 0.09
N LEU A 134 10.88 -20.39 -0.39
CA LEU A 134 11.54 -19.62 -1.44
C LEU A 134 12.87 -19.01 -0.96
N ASP A 135 12.91 -18.50 0.27
CA ASP A 135 14.09 -17.83 0.85
C ASP A 135 15.18 -18.84 1.26
N THR A 136 14.81 -19.91 1.96
CA THR A 136 15.76 -20.98 2.36
C THR A 136 16.39 -21.71 1.16
N SER A 137 15.67 -21.82 0.05
CA SER A 137 16.19 -22.45 -1.16
C SER A 137 17.26 -21.63 -1.90
N LYS A 138 17.41 -20.33 -1.60
CA LYS A 138 18.54 -19.53 -2.10
C LYS A 138 19.85 -19.91 -1.39
N SER A 139 19.78 -20.27 -0.10
CA SER A 139 20.96 -20.55 0.73
C SER A 139 21.38 -22.02 0.73
N HIS A 140 20.50 -22.97 0.37
CA HIS A 140 20.82 -24.39 0.35
C HIS A 140 20.50 -25.10 -0.99
N PRO A 141 21.52 -25.67 -1.68
CA PRO A 141 21.34 -26.41 -2.94
C PRO A 141 20.46 -27.66 -2.83
N ALA A 142 20.20 -28.14 -1.61
CA ALA A 142 19.40 -29.34 -1.34
C ALA A 142 17.91 -29.14 -1.61
N PHE A 143 17.41 -27.91 -1.71
CA PHE A 143 16.01 -27.66 -2.03
C PHE A 143 15.73 -27.85 -3.52
N SER A 144 14.86 -28.80 -3.83
CA SER A 144 14.51 -29.12 -5.21
C SER A 144 13.83 -27.93 -5.91
N LYS A 145 14.13 -27.73 -7.20
CA LYS A 145 13.38 -26.77 -8.07
C LYS A 145 11.85 -26.98 -8.00
N LEU A 146 11.42 -28.20 -7.68
CA LEU A 146 10.01 -28.56 -7.53
C LEU A 146 9.36 -27.90 -6.30
N SER A 147 10.03 -27.83 -5.16
CA SER A 147 9.45 -27.20 -3.95
C SER A 147 9.26 -25.70 -4.15
N ARG A 148 10.24 -25.00 -4.75
CA ARG A 148 10.11 -23.58 -5.14
C ARG A 148 8.94 -23.34 -6.09
N SER A 149 8.81 -24.19 -7.12
CA SER A 149 7.69 -24.08 -8.06
C SER A 149 6.34 -24.30 -7.39
N LYS A 150 6.24 -25.24 -6.45
CA LYS A 150 5.03 -25.49 -5.67
C LYS A 150 4.68 -24.29 -4.78
N ALA A 151 5.65 -23.75 -4.05
CA ALA A 151 5.48 -22.57 -3.20
C ALA A 151 5.04 -21.33 -4.00
N ALA A 152 5.69 -21.05 -5.13
CA ALA A 152 5.29 -19.93 -5.99
C ALA A 152 3.87 -20.12 -6.59
N LYS A 153 3.50 -21.34 -6.98
CA LYS A 153 2.13 -21.66 -7.43
C LYS A 153 1.10 -21.53 -6.31
N GLN A 154 1.49 -21.75 -5.06
CA GLN A 154 0.63 -21.54 -3.89
C GLN A 154 0.39 -20.03 -3.68
N LEU A 155 1.46 -19.22 -3.66
CA LEU A 155 1.33 -17.75 -3.56
C LEU A 155 0.50 -17.15 -4.70
N LYS A 156 0.67 -17.64 -5.93
CA LYS A 156 -0.12 -17.18 -7.10
C LYS A 156 -1.65 -17.35 -6.92
N LYS A 157 -2.08 -18.30 -6.09
CA LYS A 157 -3.51 -18.57 -5.83
C LYS A 157 -4.09 -17.73 -4.69
N ILE A 158 -3.27 -16.96 -4.00
CA ILE A 158 -3.69 -16.11 -2.89
C ILE A 158 -3.94 -14.71 -3.46
N ASP A 159 -5.12 -14.15 -3.20
CA ASP A 159 -5.41 -12.77 -3.52
C ASP A 159 -4.72 -11.85 -2.50
N PRO A 160 -3.87 -10.90 -2.92
CA PRO A 160 -3.26 -9.94 -2.01
C PRO A 160 -4.29 -8.94 -1.49
N LEU A 161 -4.06 -8.37 -0.32
CA LEU A 161 -4.85 -7.25 0.20
C LEU A 161 -4.75 -6.01 -0.72
N GLU A 162 -5.77 -5.15 -0.69
CA GLU A 162 -5.85 -3.96 -1.55
C GLU A 162 -4.68 -2.99 -1.32
N ASP A 163 -4.17 -2.91 -0.09
CA ASP A 163 -3.08 -2.06 0.37
C ASP A 163 -1.74 -2.80 0.46
N TRP A 164 -1.51 -3.79 -0.42
CA TRP A 164 -0.31 -4.61 -0.42
C TRP A 164 1.01 -3.82 -0.49
N ASP A 165 0.98 -2.56 -0.94
CA ASP A 165 2.15 -1.69 -0.96
C ASP A 165 2.62 -1.25 0.44
N ASN A 166 1.84 -1.52 1.48
CA ASN A 166 2.13 -1.19 2.88
C ASN A 166 2.49 -2.41 3.74
N HIS A 167 2.40 -3.63 3.20
CA HIS A 167 2.64 -4.86 3.95
C HIS A 167 3.57 -5.79 3.18
N GLU A 168 4.73 -6.11 3.74
CA GLU A 168 5.75 -6.92 3.06
C GLU A 168 5.23 -8.28 2.59
N LEU A 169 4.49 -8.99 3.46
CA LEU A 169 3.89 -10.28 3.13
C LEU A 169 2.95 -10.16 1.92
N GLN A 170 2.14 -9.10 1.90
CA GLN A 170 1.16 -8.88 0.84
C GLN A 170 1.83 -8.48 -0.47
N ALA A 171 2.91 -7.68 -0.44
CA ALA A 171 3.70 -7.38 -1.63
C ALA A 171 4.34 -8.64 -2.23
N LYS A 172 4.85 -9.55 -1.38
CA LYS A 172 5.40 -10.85 -1.81
C LYS A 172 4.32 -11.76 -2.41
N ILE A 173 3.11 -11.76 -1.84
CA ILE A 173 1.94 -12.43 -2.44
C ILE A 173 1.62 -11.79 -3.80
N ALA A 174 1.51 -10.46 -3.87
CA ALA A 174 1.17 -9.71 -5.07
C ALA A 174 2.15 -9.99 -6.22
N PHE A 175 3.45 -10.08 -5.95
CA PHE A 175 4.47 -10.46 -6.93
C PHE A 175 4.16 -11.78 -7.66
N PHE A 176 3.74 -12.81 -6.92
CA PHE A 176 3.37 -14.10 -7.54
C PHE A 176 1.94 -14.13 -8.07
N HIS A 177 1.01 -13.45 -7.40
CA HIS A 177 -0.39 -13.37 -7.85
C HIS A 177 -0.53 -12.64 -9.19
N ASN A 178 0.14 -11.50 -9.32
CA ASN A 178 0.04 -10.64 -10.51
C ASN A 178 0.84 -11.15 -11.69
N CYS A 179 1.82 -12.04 -11.48
CA CYS A 179 2.67 -12.52 -12.57
C CYS A 179 1.88 -13.23 -13.69
N SER A 180 2.37 -13.11 -14.91
CA SER A 180 1.93 -13.91 -16.05
C SER A 180 2.48 -15.35 -15.94
N ASN A 181 3.77 -15.49 -15.62
CA ASN A 181 4.50 -16.76 -15.64
C ASN A 181 5.29 -17.01 -14.35
N VAL A 182 4.97 -18.10 -13.64
CA VAL A 182 5.61 -18.47 -12.35
C VAL A 182 7.11 -18.74 -12.49
N ARG A 183 7.54 -19.36 -13.60
CA ARG A 183 8.97 -19.66 -13.83
C ARG A 183 9.77 -18.38 -14.01
N HIS A 184 9.19 -17.42 -14.71
CA HIS A 184 9.74 -16.08 -14.88
C HIS A 184 9.82 -15.36 -13.53
N SER A 185 8.73 -15.30 -12.76
CA SER A 185 8.75 -14.71 -11.42
C SER A 185 9.78 -15.32 -10.47
N LEU A 186 9.98 -16.64 -10.52
CA LEU A 186 11.00 -17.30 -9.70
C LEU A 186 12.43 -16.85 -10.00
N ARG A 187 12.72 -16.37 -11.22
CA ARG A 187 14.03 -15.82 -11.60
C ARG A 187 14.23 -14.40 -11.08
N ASN A 188 13.15 -13.64 -10.94
CA ASN A 188 13.16 -12.24 -10.51
C ASN A 188 12.70 -12.05 -9.07
N PHE A 189 12.59 -13.13 -8.29
CA PHE A 189 12.12 -13.05 -6.92
C PHE A 189 13.28 -12.76 -5.97
N ASP A 190 13.18 -11.64 -5.27
CA ASP A 190 14.04 -11.32 -4.14
C ASP A 190 13.22 -10.73 -2.98
N SER A 191 13.19 -11.46 -1.86
CA SER A 191 12.37 -11.17 -0.70
C SER A 191 12.80 -9.88 0.00
N ASP A 192 14.11 -9.63 0.09
CA ASP A 192 14.69 -8.46 0.77
C ASP A 192 14.50 -7.20 -0.05
N LEU A 193 14.62 -7.29 -1.38
CA LEU A 193 14.33 -6.16 -2.28
C LEU A 193 12.83 -5.79 -2.27
N ILE A 194 11.92 -6.77 -2.21
CA ILE A 194 10.48 -6.48 -2.07
C ILE A 194 10.20 -5.81 -0.72
N THR A 195 10.76 -6.33 0.38
CA THR A 195 10.63 -5.71 1.72
C THR A 195 11.14 -4.27 1.68
N SER A 196 12.34 -4.03 1.14
CA SER A 196 12.93 -2.70 1.02
C SER A 196 12.05 -1.75 0.19
N ALA A 197 11.47 -2.22 -0.91
CA ALA A 197 10.56 -1.41 -1.73
C ALA A 197 9.29 -1.00 -0.96
N VAL A 198 8.73 -1.88 -0.14
CA VAL A 198 7.58 -1.58 0.73
C VAL A 198 7.95 -0.55 1.81
N GLU A 199 9.03 -0.79 2.55
CA GLU A 199 9.49 0.08 3.64
C GLU A 199 9.83 1.49 3.15
N LEU A 200 10.47 1.59 1.98
CA LEU A 200 10.86 2.87 1.40
C LEU A 200 9.70 3.57 0.65
N GLY A 201 8.56 2.90 0.46
CA GLY A 201 7.36 3.45 -0.19
C GLY A 201 7.39 3.43 -1.72
N TYR A 202 8.18 2.55 -2.34
CA TYR A 202 8.28 2.39 -3.78
C TYR A 202 7.27 1.39 -4.37
N CYS A 203 6.37 0.82 -3.57
CA CYS A 203 5.26 0.01 -4.09
C CYS A 203 4.01 0.83 -4.39
N THR A 204 3.87 2.04 -3.84
CA THR A 204 2.61 2.81 -3.86
C THR A 204 2.21 3.25 -5.26
N TRP A 205 3.14 3.75 -6.07
CA TRP A 205 2.84 4.17 -7.44
C TRP A 205 2.53 2.98 -8.35
N PRO A 206 3.39 1.94 -8.44
CA PRO A 206 3.09 0.74 -9.22
C PRO A 206 1.77 0.06 -8.84
N ARG A 207 1.40 0.04 -7.56
CA ARG A 207 0.09 -0.49 -7.13
C ARG A 207 -1.07 0.23 -7.78
N LYS A 208 -1.06 1.56 -7.79
CA LYS A 208 -2.12 2.36 -8.44
C LYS A 208 -2.20 2.06 -9.93
N LEU A 209 -1.07 1.72 -10.55
CA LEU A 209 -0.98 1.42 -11.98
C LEU A 209 -1.18 -0.05 -12.35
N HIS A 210 -1.41 -0.97 -11.39
CA HIS A 210 -1.35 -2.42 -11.66
C HIS A 210 -2.20 -2.86 -12.87
N LYS A 211 -3.38 -2.26 -13.07
CA LYS A 211 -4.25 -2.55 -14.23
C LYS A 211 -3.66 -2.17 -15.60
N TYR A 212 -2.69 -1.26 -15.63
CA TYR A 212 -2.02 -0.81 -16.85
C TYR A 212 -0.69 -1.53 -17.09
N VAL A 213 -0.06 -2.08 -16.05
CA VAL A 213 1.30 -2.64 -16.15
C VAL A 213 1.36 -4.17 -16.04
N ARG A 214 0.27 -4.82 -15.63
CA ARG A 214 0.23 -6.27 -15.47
C ARG A 214 0.44 -6.96 -16.82
N GLY A 215 1.51 -7.75 -16.91
CA GLY A 215 1.90 -8.48 -18.11
C GLY A 215 2.55 -7.60 -19.18
N CYS A 216 2.99 -6.39 -18.84
CA CYS A 216 3.59 -5.43 -19.75
C CYS A 216 5.11 -5.34 -19.57
N ASP A 217 5.82 -5.03 -20.65
CA ASP A 217 7.17 -4.48 -20.60
C ASP A 217 7.07 -2.97 -20.34
N VAL A 218 7.58 -2.53 -19.18
CA VAL A 218 7.38 -1.16 -18.67
C VAL A 218 8.65 -0.33 -18.84
N LEU A 219 8.51 0.89 -19.36
CA LEU A 219 9.52 1.95 -19.24
C LEU A 219 9.08 2.96 -18.18
N ASP A 220 9.96 3.30 -17.24
CA ASP A 220 9.76 4.34 -16.23
C ASP A 220 10.76 5.48 -16.50
N VAL A 221 10.25 6.60 -17.02
CA VAL A 221 11.06 7.77 -17.39
C VAL A 221 11.22 8.66 -16.17
N GLY A 222 12.45 9.08 -15.87
CA GLY A 222 12.76 9.81 -14.65
C GLY A 222 12.66 8.91 -13.41
N CYS A 223 13.13 7.67 -13.51
CA CYS A 223 13.03 6.70 -12.42
C CYS A 223 13.85 7.07 -11.18
N GLY A 224 14.65 8.14 -11.23
CA GLY A 224 15.62 8.48 -10.18
C GLY A 224 16.69 7.41 -10.12
N PHE A 225 16.76 6.70 -8.99
CA PHE A 225 17.69 5.56 -8.81
C PHE A 225 17.04 4.19 -9.13
N GLY A 226 15.82 4.15 -9.65
CA GLY A 226 15.13 2.91 -10.00
C GLY A 226 14.36 2.22 -8.87
N GLY A 227 14.07 2.93 -7.76
CA GLY A 227 13.42 2.34 -6.59
C GLY A 227 12.05 1.68 -6.85
N TYR A 228 11.31 2.15 -7.87
CA TYR A 228 10.01 1.60 -8.25
C TYR A 228 10.10 0.24 -8.97
N ALA A 229 11.28 -0.19 -9.42
CA ALA A 229 11.44 -1.39 -10.25
C ALA A 229 10.78 -2.64 -9.65
N MET A 230 11.07 -2.94 -8.38
CA MET A 230 10.43 -4.06 -7.68
C MET A 230 8.94 -3.87 -7.48
N GLY A 231 8.49 -2.65 -7.25
CA GLY A 231 7.06 -2.33 -7.17
C GLY A 231 6.32 -2.65 -8.48
N TYR A 232 6.92 -2.36 -9.64
CA TYR A 232 6.36 -2.72 -10.95
C TYR A 232 6.29 -4.23 -11.17
N LEU A 233 7.33 -4.97 -10.77
CA LEU A 233 7.27 -6.44 -10.81
C LEU A 233 6.20 -7.00 -9.85
N CYS A 234 6.05 -6.42 -8.65
CA CYS A 234 4.95 -6.75 -7.72
C CYS A 234 3.56 -6.46 -8.32
N ALA A 235 3.45 -5.38 -9.10
CA ALA A 235 2.23 -5.03 -9.85
C ALA A 235 1.99 -5.93 -11.08
N GLY A 236 2.93 -6.81 -11.41
CA GLY A 236 2.81 -7.82 -12.46
C GLY A 236 3.48 -7.49 -13.78
N ALA A 237 4.33 -6.47 -13.86
CA ALA A 237 5.13 -6.20 -15.06
C ALA A 237 5.96 -7.44 -15.46
N ASN A 238 6.11 -7.67 -16.77
CA ASN A 238 6.99 -8.71 -17.29
C ASN A 238 8.45 -8.26 -17.19
N SER A 239 8.74 -7.02 -17.55
CA SER A 239 10.06 -6.42 -17.38
C SER A 239 9.93 -4.95 -17.00
N TYR A 240 10.99 -4.42 -16.38
CA TYR A 240 11.08 -3.01 -16.02
C TYR A 240 12.35 -2.42 -16.62
N THR A 241 12.21 -1.29 -17.30
CA THR A 241 13.33 -0.44 -17.69
C THR A 241 13.17 0.92 -17.05
N GLY A 242 14.13 1.34 -16.24
CA GLY A 242 14.18 2.68 -15.65
C GLY A 242 15.24 3.51 -16.37
N ILE A 243 14.88 4.72 -16.79
CA ILE A 243 15.85 5.68 -17.32
C ILE A 243 15.81 7.00 -16.57
N ASP A 244 16.98 7.56 -16.30
CA ASP A 244 17.12 8.91 -15.77
C ASP A 244 18.55 9.42 -16.06
N PRO A 245 18.72 10.55 -16.78
CA PRO A 245 20.05 11.09 -17.10
C PRO A 245 20.89 11.44 -15.87
N ALA A 246 20.26 11.74 -14.73
CA ALA A 246 20.90 12.10 -13.48
C ALA A 246 21.07 10.91 -12.52
N MET A 247 20.68 9.70 -12.92
CA MET A 247 20.84 8.49 -12.10
C MET A 247 22.31 8.18 -11.86
N SER A 248 22.63 7.77 -10.63
CA SER A 248 23.89 7.12 -10.30
C SER A 248 23.62 5.65 -9.99
N LEU A 249 24.12 4.75 -10.84
CA LEU A 249 23.90 3.30 -10.72
C LEU A 249 24.65 2.68 -9.54
N ASP A 250 25.79 3.26 -9.14
CA ASP A 250 26.62 2.76 -8.03
C ASP A 250 26.17 3.29 -6.66
N SER A 251 25.32 4.32 -6.64
CA SER A 251 24.85 4.93 -5.40
C SER A 251 23.81 4.05 -4.70
N LYS A 252 24.00 3.82 -3.40
CA LYS A 252 22.98 3.25 -2.51
C LYS A 252 22.09 4.32 -1.87
N ARG A 253 22.34 5.60 -2.14
CA ARG A 253 21.63 6.70 -1.49
C ARG A 253 20.29 6.95 -2.18
N VAL A 254 19.21 6.78 -1.45
CA VAL A 254 17.83 6.83 -1.95
C VAL A 254 16.94 7.69 -1.06
N ARG A 255 15.84 8.22 -1.60
CA ARG A 255 14.89 9.04 -0.83
C ARG A 255 13.72 8.20 -0.33
N ASN A 256 13.70 7.79 0.94
CA ASN A 256 12.54 7.12 1.54
C ASN A 256 11.28 8.00 1.36
N LYS A 257 10.30 7.51 0.60
CA LYS A 257 9.09 8.25 0.22
C LYS A 257 8.10 8.38 1.38
N ARG A 258 8.16 7.50 2.38
CA ARG A 258 7.30 7.54 3.57
C ARG A 258 7.69 8.66 4.53
N ILE A 259 8.97 8.72 4.89
CA ILE A 259 9.50 9.71 5.85
C ILE A 259 10.12 10.94 5.17
N ARG A 260 10.21 10.93 3.83
CA ARG A 260 10.77 12.00 2.99
C ARG A 260 12.23 12.36 3.27
N LYS A 261 13.02 11.42 3.80
CA LYS A 261 14.46 11.58 4.10
C LYS A 261 15.34 10.73 3.17
N TRP A 262 16.57 11.17 2.97
CA TRP A 262 17.60 10.38 2.30
C TRP A 262 18.14 9.30 3.25
N VAL A 263 18.24 8.07 2.75
CA VAL A 263 18.73 6.89 3.47
C VAL A 263 19.63 6.07 2.55
N ASN A 264 20.32 5.06 3.09
CA ASN A 264 21.03 4.07 2.29
C ASN A 264 20.14 2.84 2.10
N ALA A 265 19.88 2.47 0.85
CA ALA A 265 19.28 1.20 0.46
C ALA A 265 20.29 0.05 0.64
N PRO A 266 19.82 -1.21 0.77
CA PRO A 266 20.73 -2.36 0.85
C PRO A 266 21.57 -2.56 -0.42
N MET A 267 21.02 -2.18 -1.59
CA MET A 267 21.60 -2.40 -2.91
C MET A 267 21.62 -1.11 -3.74
N SER A 268 22.63 -0.96 -4.58
CA SER A 268 22.69 0.07 -5.61
C SER A 268 21.82 -0.32 -6.82
N GLY A 269 21.66 0.58 -7.81
CA GLY A 269 20.98 0.23 -9.05
C GLY A 269 21.70 -0.89 -9.82
N GLN A 270 23.04 -0.85 -9.82
CA GLN A 270 23.89 -1.88 -10.42
C GLN A 270 23.70 -3.24 -9.73
N ASP A 271 23.74 -3.27 -8.39
CA ASP A 271 23.51 -4.49 -7.60
C ASP A 271 22.13 -5.12 -7.94
N ILE A 272 21.08 -4.29 -8.10
CA ILE A 272 19.73 -4.77 -8.44
C ILE A 272 19.69 -5.44 -9.81
N MET A 273 20.30 -4.84 -10.85
CA MET A 273 20.35 -5.43 -12.19
C MET A 273 21.09 -6.76 -12.24
N GLU A 274 22.12 -6.93 -11.40
CA GLU A 274 22.87 -8.19 -11.30
C GLU A 274 22.04 -9.31 -10.66
N VAL A 275 21.16 -8.96 -9.70
CA VAL A 275 20.33 -9.92 -8.98
C VAL A 275 19.01 -10.22 -9.70
N ILE A 276 18.44 -9.23 -10.40
CA ILE A 276 17.11 -9.31 -11.01
C ILE A 276 17.22 -9.10 -12.54
N PRO A 277 17.27 -10.20 -13.33
CA PRO A 277 17.54 -10.13 -14.77
C PRO A 277 16.56 -9.30 -15.61
N ASP A 278 15.31 -9.16 -15.16
CA ASP A 278 14.27 -8.43 -15.90
C ASP A 278 14.09 -6.98 -15.41
N ILE A 279 15.06 -6.47 -14.64
CA ILE A 279 15.25 -5.04 -14.33
C ILE A 279 16.46 -4.51 -15.12
N ASP A 280 16.24 -3.44 -15.88
CA ASP A 280 17.24 -2.73 -16.68
C ASP A 280 17.24 -1.24 -16.27
N LEU A 281 18.33 -0.73 -15.70
CA LEU A 281 18.46 0.65 -15.25
C LEU A 281 19.55 1.34 -16.08
N ARG A 282 19.22 2.48 -16.69
CA ARG A 282 20.16 3.20 -17.55
C ARG A 282 20.23 4.68 -17.24
N GLN A 283 21.46 5.17 -17.14
CA GLN A 283 21.72 6.60 -17.09
C GLN A 283 21.68 7.16 -18.52
N CYS A 284 20.48 7.36 -19.06
CA CYS A 284 20.27 7.88 -20.41
C CYS A 284 18.94 8.64 -20.53
N SER A 285 18.71 9.27 -21.68
CA SER A 285 17.46 9.92 -22.05
C SER A 285 16.52 8.99 -22.83
N THR A 286 15.30 9.44 -23.12
CA THR A 286 14.37 8.73 -24.02
C THR A 286 14.95 8.58 -25.43
N ARG A 287 15.64 9.62 -25.92
CA ARG A 287 16.24 9.66 -27.25
C ARG A 287 17.21 8.51 -27.49
N ASP A 288 17.98 8.16 -26.48
CA ASP A 288 18.99 7.09 -26.53
C ASP A 288 18.36 5.69 -26.70
N LEU A 289 17.08 5.54 -26.36
CA LEU A 289 16.35 4.28 -26.51
C LEU A 289 15.59 4.17 -27.84
N VAL A 290 15.33 5.28 -28.54
CA VAL A 290 14.50 5.26 -29.75
C VAL A 290 15.11 4.30 -30.79
N GLY A 291 14.28 3.39 -31.29
CA GLY A 291 14.69 2.35 -32.26
C GLY A 291 15.37 1.12 -31.65
N SER A 292 15.65 1.10 -30.33
CA SER A 292 16.27 -0.07 -29.68
C SER A 292 15.26 -1.15 -29.29
N LYS A 293 14.12 -0.75 -28.71
CA LYS A 293 13.00 -1.60 -28.32
C LYS A 293 11.73 -0.76 -28.14
N THR A 294 10.59 -1.44 -28.09
CA THR A 294 9.30 -0.83 -27.76
C THR A 294 8.78 -1.35 -26.42
N PHE A 295 7.87 -0.61 -25.80
CA PHE A 295 7.29 -0.92 -24.50
C PHE A 295 5.77 -0.95 -24.58
N ASP A 296 5.14 -1.84 -23.82
CA ASP A 296 3.68 -1.91 -23.73
C ASP A 296 3.12 -0.77 -22.88
N THR A 297 3.89 -0.29 -21.89
CA THR A 297 3.50 0.84 -21.05
C THR A 297 4.71 1.71 -20.72
N ILE A 298 4.55 3.02 -20.85
CA ILE A 298 5.54 4.02 -20.45
C ILE A 298 4.94 4.86 -19.32
N CYS A 299 5.64 4.94 -18.20
CA CYS A 299 5.23 5.63 -16.99
C CYS A 299 6.10 6.87 -16.72
N LEU A 300 5.47 7.95 -16.26
CA LEU A 300 6.12 9.20 -15.85
C LEU A 300 5.50 9.68 -14.53
N HIS A 301 6.19 9.49 -13.42
CA HIS A 301 5.68 9.85 -12.09
C HIS A 301 6.35 11.09 -11.54
N ASN A 302 5.68 12.25 -11.62
CA ASN A 302 6.19 13.55 -11.18
C ASN A 302 7.56 13.86 -11.81
N VAL A 303 7.63 13.65 -13.13
CA VAL A 303 8.80 13.98 -13.95
C VAL A 303 8.44 14.94 -15.08
N THR A 304 7.19 14.95 -15.55
CA THR A 304 6.81 15.73 -16.71
C THR A 304 7.00 17.22 -16.49
N GLU A 305 6.82 17.71 -15.26
CA GLU A 305 7.13 19.08 -14.84
C GLU A 305 8.62 19.42 -14.93
N HIS A 306 9.51 18.43 -14.90
CA HIS A 306 10.96 18.58 -14.94
C HIS A 306 11.55 18.46 -16.35
N LEU A 307 10.74 18.14 -17.36
CA LEU A 307 11.19 17.97 -18.74
C LEU A 307 11.16 19.32 -19.47
N LEU A 308 12.30 20.02 -19.52
CA LEU A 308 12.39 21.32 -20.22
C LEU A 308 12.08 21.20 -21.71
N GLU A 309 12.45 20.09 -22.34
CA GLU A 309 12.16 19.76 -23.75
C GLU A 309 11.02 18.73 -23.86
N ILE A 310 9.95 18.91 -23.07
CA ILE A 310 8.86 17.92 -22.94
C ILE A 310 8.27 17.47 -24.28
N GLU A 311 8.20 18.36 -25.28
CA GLU A 311 7.69 18.00 -26.62
C GLU A 311 8.57 16.96 -27.31
N GLY A 312 9.90 17.13 -27.27
CA GLY A 312 10.84 16.14 -27.82
C GLY A 312 10.78 14.81 -27.08
N VAL A 313 10.57 14.85 -25.76
CA VAL A 313 10.38 13.62 -24.96
C VAL A 313 9.08 12.92 -25.32
N PHE A 314 7.98 13.65 -25.55
CA PHE A 314 6.70 13.08 -25.96
C PHE A 314 6.77 12.47 -27.36
N GLU A 315 7.53 13.07 -28.28
CA GLU A 315 7.84 12.48 -29.57
C GLU A 315 8.63 11.17 -29.44
N ASP A 316 9.69 11.14 -28.62
CA ASP A 316 10.47 9.92 -28.39
C ASP A 316 9.60 8.80 -27.77
N ILE A 317 8.79 9.13 -26.77
CA ILE A 317 7.85 8.20 -26.12
C ILE A 317 6.88 7.61 -27.14
N ALA A 318 6.37 8.42 -28.07
CA ALA A 318 5.50 7.90 -29.13
C ALA A 318 6.21 6.86 -30.02
N GLY A 319 7.51 7.06 -30.30
CA GLY A 319 8.34 6.09 -31.01
C GLY A 319 8.74 4.85 -30.19
N LEU A 320 8.70 4.95 -28.86
CA LEU A 320 9.02 3.87 -27.93
C LEU A 320 7.81 3.01 -27.54
N LEU A 321 6.58 3.44 -27.81
CA LEU A 321 5.41 2.64 -27.50
C LEU A 321 5.19 1.54 -28.55
N ALA A 322 4.92 0.33 -28.05
CA ALA A 322 4.38 -0.73 -28.88
C ALA A 322 2.99 -0.32 -29.41
N LYS A 323 2.54 -0.98 -30.48
CA LYS A 323 1.20 -0.74 -31.04
C LYS A 323 0.13 -1.04 -29.98
N GLY A 324 -0.69 -0.04 -29.65
CA GLY A 324 -1.70 -0.15 -28.59
C GLY A 324 -1.14 0.00 -27.17
N GLY A 325 0.15 0.30 -27.03
CA GLY A 325 0.79 0.59 -25.76
C GLY A 325 0.27 1.89 -25.14
N LYS A 326 0.48 2.03 -23.83
CA LYS A 326 -0.07 3.12 -23.03
C LYS A 326 1.00 4.05 -22.48
N LEU A 327 0.75 5.34 -22.55
CA LEU A 327 1.40 6.37 -21.77
C LEU A 327 0.60 6.60 -20.49
N VAL A 328 1.25 6.55 -19.34
CA VAL A 328 0.63 6.86 -18.04
C VAL A 328 1.50 7.88 -17.32
N PHE A 329 0.94 9.04 -16.98
CA PHE A 329 1.68 10.05 -16.23
C PHE A 329 0.91 10.68 -15.09
N LEU A 330 1.67 11.09 -14.07
CA LEU A 330 1.23 12.01 -13.03
C LEU A 330 2.09 13.26 -13.14
N HIS A 331 1.47 14.39 -13.48
CA HIS A 331 2.12 15.67 -13.64
C HIS A 331 1.82 16.55 -12.42
N HIS A 332 2.86 17.08 -11.76
CA HIS A 332 2.65 18.08 -10.71
C HIS A 332 2.49 19.45 -11.34
N ASN A 333 1.33 20.06 -11.11
CA ASN A 333 0.97 21.33 -11.74
C ASN A 333 1.75 22.47 -11.08
N PHE A 334 2.61 23.15 -11.86
CA PHE A 334 3.37 24.31 -11.38
C PHE A 334 2.45 25.39 -10.79
N TYR A 335 1.27 25.57 -11.37
CA TYR A 335 0.30 26.58 -10.95
C TYR A 335 -0.56 26.16 -9.76
N GLY A 336 -0.40 24.93 -9.26
CA GLY A 336 -0.94 24.50 -7.98
C GLY A 336 -0.12 25.06 -6.81
N TRP A 337 -0.68 25.00 -5.60
CA TRP A 337 -0.07 25.60 -4.40
C TRP A 337 1.36 25.11 -4.13
N SER A 338 1.65 23.81 -4.28
CA SER A 338 2.99 23.25 -4.07
C SER A 338 3.80 23.07 -5.35
N GLY A 339 3.30 23.50 -6.50
CA GLY A 339 3.87 23.24 -7.83
C GLY A 339 5.30 23.74 -8.04
N HIS A 340 5.76 24.66 -7.19
CA HIS A 340 7.10 25.22 -7.21
C HIS A 340 8.17 24.35 -6.52
N HIS A 341 7.78 23.29 -5.79
CA HIS A 341 8.69 22.39 -5.06
C HIS A 341 9.62 23.03 -4.01
N MET A 342 9.34 24.27 -3.57
CA MET A 342 10.07 24.94 -2.47
C MET A 342 9.29 24.79 -1.14
N PRO A 343 9.93 24.94 0.02
CA PRO A 343 9.21 25.09 1.28
C PRO A 343 8.36 26.37 1.32
N PRO A 344 7.18 26.36 1.96
CA PRO A 344 6.55 25.21 2.60
C PRO A 344 5.84 24.28 1.60
N HIS A 345 5.81 22.97 1.88
CA HIS A 345 5.16 21.98 1.02
C HIS A 345 3.72 21.60 1.43
N ASN A 346 3.22 22.16 2.53
CA ASN A 346 1.79 22.18 2.86
C ASN A 346 1.51 23.31 3.88
N PRO A 347 0.25 23.74 4.04
CA PRO A 347 -0.11 24.79 5.00
C PRO A 347 0.23 24.48 6.46
N ILE A 348 0.28 23.20 6.86
CA ILE A 348 0.55 22.80 8.25
C ILE A 348 2.01 23.14 8.65
N VAL A 349 2.93 23.16 7.68
CA VAL A 349 4.35 23.50 7.92
C VAL A 349 4.69 24.92 7.51
N LEU A 350 3.71 25.73 7.11
CA LEU A 350 3.91 27.15 6.85
C LEU A 350 4.27 27.85 8.16
N ASP A 351 5.30 28.68 8.09
CA ASP A 351 5.69 29.60 9.15
C ASP A 351 5.53 31.00 8.57
N GLU A 352 4.51 31.71 9.02
CA GLU A 352 4.14 33.04 8.52
C GLU A 352 5.16 34.12 8.90
N ASN A 353 6.11 33.81 9.78
CA ASN A 353 7.23 34.71 10.11
C ASN A 353 8.49 34.40 9.31
N ASN A 354 8.50 33.32 8.53
CA ASN A 354 9.66 32.94 7.73
C ASN A 354 9.60 33.62 6.34
N PRO A 355 10.49 34.58 6.03
CA PRO A 355 10.45 35.29 4.76
C PRO A 355 10.67 34.39 3.55
N ASP A 356 11.37 33.26 3.70
CA ASP A 356 11.53 32.30 2.60
C ASP A 356 10.25 31.53 2.32
N HIS A 357 9.43 31.26 3.34
CA HIS A 357 8.12 30.64 3.12
C HIS A 357 7.17 31.59 2.40
N LEU A 358 7.16 32.87 2.81
CA LEU A 358 6.28 33.89 2.23
C LEU A 358 6.57 34.16 0.75
N LYS A 359 7.78 33.87 0.26
CA LYS A 359 8.10 33.98 -1.17
C LYS A 359 7.26 33.05 -2.04
N PHE A 360 6.95 31.84 -1.56
CA PHE A 360 6.39 30.79 -2.39
C PHE A 360 4.99 30.32 -1.97
N CYS A 361 4.56 30.59 -0.73
CA CYS A 361 3.22 30.20 -0.30
C CYS A 361 2.12 31.01 -1.02
N ASP A 362 0.88 30.52 -0.91
CA ASP A 362 -0.32 31.23 -1.38
C ASP A 362 -0.24 31.69 -2.85
N TRP A 363 0.28 30.79 -3.70
CA TRP A 363 0.50 31.00 -5.13
C TRP A 363 1.45 32.15 -5.48
N ASN A 364 2.15 32.73 -4.51
CA ASN A 364 3.03 33.88 -4.73
C ASN A 364 4.22 33.54 -5.65
N HIS A 365 4.55 32.25 -5.79
CA HIS A 365 5.54 31.79 -6.78
C HIS A 365 5.15 32.13 -8.22
N ILE A 366 3.86 32.27 -8.54
CA ILE A 366 3.39 32.73 -9.86
C ILE A 366 3.81 34.17 -10.10
N ASN A 367 3.71 35.02 -9.08
CA ASN A 367 4.03 36.45 -9.15
C ASN A 367 5.53 36.70 -9.24
N ILE A 368 6.31 36.05 -8.39
CA ILE A 368 7.74 36.37 -8.29
C ILE A 368 8.59 35.68 -9.35
N VAL A 369 8.09 34.67 -10.08
CA VAL A 369 8.92 33.85 -10.96
C VAL A 369 9.68 34.68 -12.01
N ARG A 370 9.06 35.74 -12.54
CA ARG A 370 9.65 36.65 -13.53
C ARG A 370 10.80 37.49 -12.96
N GLU A 371 10.82 37.69 -11.66
CA GLU A 371 11.83 38.48 -10.94
C GLU A 371 13.01 37.63 -10.46
N LEU A 372 12.87 36.30 -10.46
CA LEU A 372 13.92 35.40 -10.02
C LEU A 372 15.08 35.34 -11.03
N PRO A 373 16.32 35.11 -10.57
CA PRO A 373 17.46 34.87 -11.45
C PRO A 373 17.21 33.74 -12.46
N HIS A 374 17.75 33.86 -13.68
CA HIS A 374 17.56 32.84 -14.73
C HIS A 374 18.18 31.47 -14.39
N ASP A 375 19.16 31.44 -13.49
CA ASP A 375 19.75 30.21 -12.95
C ASP A 375 18.97 29.63 -11.75
N HIS A 376 17.89 30.29 -11.33
CA HIS A 376 17.03 29.80 -10.26
C HIS A 376 16.33 28.49 -10.65
N TYR A 377 16.12 27.61 -9.68
CA TYR A 377 15.51 26.28 -9.83
C TYR A 377 14.20 26.29 -10.65
N LEU A 378 13.33 27.28 -10.45
CA LEU A 378 12.06 27.38 -11.19
C LEU A 378 12.23 27.62 -12.71
N TYR A 379 13.40 28.06 -13.17
CA TYR A 379 13.75 28.20 -14.59
C TYR A 379 14.51 26.99 -15.12
N THR A 380 15.42 26.45 -14.30
CA THR A 380 16.38 25.42 -14.74
C THR A 380 15.88 23.99 -14.53
N ASN A 381 14.83 23.79 -13.73
CA ASN A 381 14.32 22.45 -13.38
C ASN A 381 12.81 22.29 -13.56
N LEU A 382 12.07 23.34 -13.92
CA LEU A 382 10.62 23.27 -14.13
C LEU A 382 10.22 23.89 -15.47
N ASN A 383 9.48 23.16 -16.29
CA ASN A 383 9.02 23.65 -17.59
C ASN A 383 7.82 24.60 -17.50
N ARG A 384 7.10 24.58 -16.36
CA ARG A 384 5.95 25.45 -16.06
C ARG A 384 4.85 25.38 -17.14
N ILE A 385 4.71 24.23 -17.80
CA ILE A 385 3.66 24.01 -18.80
C ILE A 385 2.27 24.13 -18.16
N ARG A 386 1.33 24.80 -18.83
CA ARG A 386 -0.06 24.88 -18.36
C ARG A 386 -0.82 23.59 -18.63
N ILE A 387 -1.91 23.37 -17.89
CA ILE A 387 -2.70 22.14 -17.99
C ILE A 387 -3.23 21.93 -19.42
N ASP A 388 -3.75 22.97 -20.05
CA ASP A 388 -4.29 22.87 -21.42
C ASP A 388 -3.20 22.76 -22.50
N GLU A 389 -2.03 23.34 -22.26
CA GLU A 389 -0.85 23.16 -23.11
C GLU A 389 -0.37 21.71 -23.05
N LEU A 390 -0.25 21.15 -21.84
CA LEU A 390 0.12 19.74 -21.63
C LEU A 390 -0.92 18.81 -22.28
N ARG A 391 -2.21 19.13 -22.14
CA ARG A 391 -3.30 18.36 -22.78
C ARG A 391 -3.19 18.42 -24.31
N THR A 392 -2.92 19.59 -24.87
CA THR A 392 -2.75 19.80 -26.31
C THR A 392 -1.54 19.04 -26.83
N LEU A 393 -0.41 19.14 -26.13
CA LEU A 393 0.80 18.39 -26.43
C LEU A 393 0.57 16.88 -26.36
N THR A 394 -0.13 16.40 -25.34
CA THR A 394 -0.50 14.99 -25.22
C THR A 394 -1.36 14.56 -26.41
N ARG A 395 -2.35 15.37 -26.81
CA ARG A 395 -3.19 15.12 -27.99
C ARG A 395 -2.43 15.20 -29.31
N LYS A 396 -1.27 15.86 -29.38
CA LYS A 396 -0.46 15.90 -30.59
C LYS A 396 0.03 14.48 -30.94
N TYR A 397 0.58 13.77 -29.95
CA TYR A 397 1.23 12.47 -30.14
C TYR A 397 0.36 11.26 -29.76
N PHE A 398 -0.63 11.44 -28.88
CA PHE A 398 -1.40 10.35 -28.28
C PHE A 398 -2.91 10.60 -28.35
N ASN A 399 -3.69 9.54 -28.16
CA ASN A 399 -5.12 9.60 -27.90
C ASN A 399 -5.35 9.47 -26.39
N ILE A 400 -5.98 10.48 -25.78
CA ILE A 400 -6.23 10.49 -24.33
C ILE A 400 -7.40 9.57 -24.00
N GLU A 401 -7.17 8.59 -23.13
CA GLU A 401 -8.19 7.70 -22.54
C GLU A 401 -8.73 8.27 -21.23
N THR A 402 -7.85 8.81 -20.38
CA THR A 402 -8.20 9.38 -19.08
C THR A 402 -7.46 10.68 -18.87
N TRP A 403 -8.17 11.69 -18.37
CA TRP A 403 -7.63 12.97 -17.94
C TRP A 403 -8.32 13.42 -16.68
N GLU A 404 -7.65 13.28 -15.54
CA GLU A 404 -8.19 13.60 -14.23
C GLU A 404 -7.40 14.75 -13.61
N LEU A 405 -8.12 15.81 -13.26
CA LEU A 405 -7.60 16.90 -12.44
C LEU A 405 -7.79 16.52 -10.98
N GLN A 406 -6.71 16.39 -10.23
CA GLN A 406 -6.77 16.10 -8.80
C GLN A 406 -6.51 17.40 -8.04
N PRO A 407 -7.52 17.93 -7.32
CA PRO A 407 -7.38 19.18 -6.59
C PRO A 407 -6.39 19.02 -5.44
N SER A 408 -5.89 20.16 -4.97
CA SER A 408 -5.19 20.26 -3.68
C SER A 408 -6.15 19.87 -2.53
N HIS A 409 -5.58 19.50 -1.39
CA HIS A 409 -6.38 19.19 -0.19
C HIS A 409 -7.20 20.42 0.28
N ASP A 410 -8.35 20.22 0.91
CA ASP A 410 -9.26 21.31 1.32
C ASP A 410 -8.56 22.41 2.13
N THR A 411 -7.69 22.03 3.07
CA THR A 411 -6.88 22.96 3.87
C THR A 411 -5.97 23.89 3.05
N VAL A 412 -5.60 23.47 1.83
CA VAL A 412 -4.87 24.31 0.86
C VAL A 412 -5.84 25.23 0.14
N LEU A 413 -6.97 24.68 -0.32
CA LEU A 413 -7.98 25.43 -1.08
C LEU A 413 -8.64 26.54 -0.25
N GLU A 414 -8.81 26.33 1.06
CA GLU A 414 -9.28 27.36 2.00
C GLU A 414 -8.39 28.61 2.01
N ARG A 415 -7.12 28.49 1.60
CA ARG A 415 -6.19 29.63 1.48
C ARG A 415 -6.30 30.35 0.14
N LEU A 416 -6.96 29.79 -0.87
CA LEU A 416 -7.13 30.41 -2.18
C LEU A 416 -8.21 31.50 -2.13
N THR A 417 -7.82 32.70 -1.71
CA THR A 417 -8.73 33.86 -1.59
C THR A 417 -8.97 34.55 -2.95
N PRO A 418 -10.06 35.33 -3.11
CA PRO A 418 -10.29 36.15 -4.30
C PRO A 418 -9.14 37.14 -4.61
N GLN A 419 -8.43 37.60 -3.58
CA GLN A 419 -7.26 38.45 -3.74
C GLN A 419 -6.09 37.68 -4.38
N ILE A 420 -5.84 36.45 -3.94
CA ILE A 420 -4.82 35.59 -4.54
C ILE A 420 -5.16 35.26 -6.00
N GLU A 421 -6.43 34.93 -6.27
CA GLU A 421 -6.92 34.67 -7.63
C GLU A 421 -6.75 35.90 -8.54
N THR A 422 -7.08 37.09 -8.04
CA THR A 422 -6.86 38.35 -8.77
C THR A 422 -5.38 38.56 -9.09
N ARG A 423 -4.48 38.40 -8.11
CA ARG A 423 -3.03 38.55 -8.32
C ARG A 423 -2.48 37.54 -9.33
N ALA A 424 -2.97 36.30 -9.33
CA ALA A 424 -2.55 35.30 -10.31
C ALA A 424 -3.00 35.69 -11.73
N ARG A 425 -4.23 36.24 -11.86
CA ARG A 425 -4.76 36.75 -13.14
C ARG A 425 -4.04 38.00 -13.64
N GLU A 426 -3.51 38.84 -12.77
CA GLU A 426 -2.69 39.98 -13.20
C GLU A 426 -1.41 39.53 -13.93
N GLU A 427 -0.82 38.40 -13.52
CA GLU A 427 0.36 37.83 -14.16
C GLU A 427 0.06 36.98 -15.39
N ILE A 428 -1.06 36.23 -15.32
CA ILE A 428 -1.53 35.30 -16.34
C ILE A 428 -3.03 35.54 -16.54
N PRO A 429 -3.42 36.48 -17.42
CA PRO A 429 -4.81 36.95 -17.56
C PRO A 429 -5.86 35.86 -17.80
N ASP A 430 -5.46 34.76 -18.43
CA ASP A 430 -6.31 33.63 -18.78
C ASP A 430 -6.10 32.41 -17.87
N ILE A 431 -5.47 32.56 -16.70
CA ILE A 431 -5.38 31.48 -15.71
C ILE A 431 -6.76 31.15 -15.15
N THR A 432 -7.08 29.85 -15.17
CA THR A 432 -8.37 29.36 -14.69
C THR A 432 -8.34 29.04 -13.20
N LEU A 433 -9.50 29.07 -12.54
CA LEU A 433 -9.61 28.64 -11.15
C LEU A 433 -9.23 27.15 -11.01
N ASP A 434 -9.64 26.31 -11.96
CA ASP A 434 -9.31 24.88 -12.00
C ASP A 434 -7.79 24.65 -12.02
N GLU A 435 -7.03 25.45 -12.77
CA GLU A 435 -5.55 25.40 -12.75
C GLU A 435 -4.96 25.77 -11.39
N LEU A 436 -5.51 26.77 -10.70
CA LEU A 436 -5.02 27.13 -9.36
C LEU A 436 -5.35 26.05 -8.33
N GLN A 437 -6.53 25.44 -8.44
CA GLN A 437 -6.99 24.40 -7.50
C GLN A 437 -6.31 23.05 -7.73
N THR A 438 -5.95 22.73 -8.97
CA THR A 438 -5.36 21.43 -9.35
C THR A 438 -3.94 21.29 -8.80
N ASN A 439 -3.69 20.23 -8.04
CA ASN A 439 -2.35 19.89 -7.57
C ASN A 439 -1.61 19.00 -8.58
N VAL A 440 -2.28 17.96 -9.08
CA VAL A 440 -1.69 17.03 -10.04
C VAL A 440 -2.69 16.68 -11.15
N VAL A 441 -2.17 16.37 -12.33
CA VAL A 441 -2.93 15.81 -13.44
C VAL A 441 -2.54 14.35 -13.59
N PHE A 442 -3.52 13.45 -13.51
CA PHE A 442 -3.35 12.03 -13.86
C PHE A 442 -3.86 11.79 -15.28
N CYS A 443 -3.02 11.20 -16.12
CA CYS A 443 -3.37 10.91 -17.51
C CYS A 443 -3.04 9.48 -17.89
N VAL A 444 -3.94 8.88 -18.67
CA VAL A 444 -3.70 7.66 -19.44
C VAL A 444 -4.00 7.97 -20.89
N ALA A 445 -3.06 7.68 -21.77
CA ALA A 445 -3.18 7.87 -23.21
C ALA A 445 -2.58 6.66 -23.95
N TYR A 446 -2.89 6.50 -25.23
CA TYR A 446 -2.32 5.45 -26.07
C TYR A 446 -1.77 6.04 -27.36
N ALA A 447 -0.79 5.36 -27.96
CA ALA A 447 -0.18 5.77 -29.22
C ALA A 447 -1.22 5.92 -30.34
N LYS A 448 -1.04 6.92 -31.20
CA LYS A 448 -1.91 7.17 -32.37
C LYS A 448 -1.70 6.18 -33.51
#